data_AF-A0A9X6ACX1-F1
#
_entry.id   AF-A0A9X6ACX1-F1
#
_cell.length_a   1.000
_cell.length_b   1.000
_cell.length_c   1.000
_cell.angle_alpha   90.00
_cell.angle_beta   90.00
_cell.angle_gamma   90.00
#
_symmetry.space_group_name_H-M   'P 1'
#
loop_
_entity.id
_entity.type
_entity.pdbx_description
1 polymer ?
#
loop_
_entity_poly.entity_id
_entity_poly.type
_entity_poly.pdbx_seq_one_letter_code
_entity_poly.pdbx_strand_id
1 'polypeptide(L)'
;DRRGDQGLDNAFAVQITAVARDGTVVFNEYVRPSAVIEQAAIAVHKITPERVARAATFGELLPRLTDVLHGRTLVSYKADFDRSVFERDLPRHHGDPAAAGQWLGR
;
A
#
# COMPACT_ATOMS: atom_id res chain seq x y z
N ASP A 1 12.55 -26.10 2.12
CA ASP A 1 12.08 -25.09 1.16
C ASP A 1 11.13 -24.15 1.90
N ARG A 2 11.57 -22.93 2.27
CA ARG A 2 10.82 -21.99 3.15
C ARG A 2 10.55 -20.64 2.46
N ARG A 3 10.31 -20.63 1.15
CA ARG A 3 10.13 -19.37 0.41
C ARG A 3 8.68 -18.87 0.28
N GLY A 4 7.68 -19.62 0.72
CA GLY A 4 6.25 -19.29 0.44
C GLY A 4 5.40 -18.72 1.58
N ASP A 5 5.97 -18.36 2.74
CA ASP A 5 5.21 -18.06 3.99
C ASP A 5 5.41 -16.63 4.53
N GLN A 6 5.94 -15.71 3.72
CA GLN A 6 6.22 -14.35 4.19
C GLN A 6 5.15 -13.34 3.78
N GLY A 7 4.15 -13.73 2.99
CA GLY A 7 3.15 -12.80 2.43
C GLY A 7 3.74 -11.72 1.51
N LEU A 8 4.94 -11.94 0.96
CA LEU A 8 5.66 -10.98 0.13
C LEU A 8 5.42 -11.17 -1.36
N ASP A 9 5.05 -12.38 -1.77
CA ASP A 9 4.69 -12.68 -3.16
C ASP A 9 3.23 -12.27 -3.36
N ASN A 10 3.00 -11.32 -4.27
CA ASN A 10 1.67 -10.77 -4.56
C ASN A 10 0.96 -9.99 -3.44
N ALA A 11 1.74 -9.31 -2.59
CA ALA A 11 1.23 -8.50 -1.49
C ALA A 11 0.33 -7.31 -1.91
N PHE A 12 -0.59 -6.95 -1.01
CA PHE A 12 -1.46 -5.77 -1.04
C PHE A 12 -1.30 -4.97 0.24
N ALA A 13 -1.54 -3.66 0.18
CA ALA A 13 -1.48 -2.80 1.35
C ALA A 13 -2.65 -3.10 2.30
N VAL A 14 -2.34 -3.21 3.60
CA VAL A 14 -3.33 -3.24 4.70
C VAL A 14 -3.24 -1.99 5.59
N GLN A 15 -2.14 -1.26 5.48
CA GLN A 15 -1.90 0.04 6.10
C GLN A 15 -0.85 0.78 5.28
N ILE A 16 -0.99 2.10 5.16
CA ILE A 16 0.01 2.98 4.56
C ILE A 16 0.27 4.13 5.53
N THR A 17 1.56 4.41 5.78
CA THR A 17 2.00 5.52 6.62
C THR A 17 3.08 6.30 5.89
N ALA A 18 2.97 7.63 5.89
CA ALA A 18 4.01 8.54 5.41
C ALA A 18 4.36 9.54 6.50
N VAL A 19 5.65 9.80 6.65
CA VAL A 19 6.21 10.68 7.67
C VAL A 19 7.08 11.73 6.97
N ALA A 20 6.88 13.00 7.33
CA ALA A 20 7.71 14.10 6.84
C ALA A 20 9.11 14.05 7.48
N ARG A 21 10.06 14.81 6.90
CA ARG A 21 11.47 14.84 7.35
C ARG A 21 11.64 15.24 8.82
N ASP A 22 10.72 16.03 9.37
CA ASP A 22 10.72 16.48 10.76
C ASP A 22 10.10 15.46 11.73
N GLY A 23 9.66 14.29 11.23
CA GLY A 23 9.00 13.25 12.02
C GLY A 23 7.48 13.40 12.09
N THR A 24 6.88 14.43 11.48
CA THR A 24 5.43 14.59 11.45
C THR A 24 4.78 13.50 10.60
N VAL A 25 3.83 12.76 11.17
CA VAL A 25 3.01 11.81 10.42
C VAL A 25 2.02 12.58 9.55
N VAL A 26 2.18 12.49 8.23
CA VAL A 26 1.35 13.22 7.24
C VAL A 26 0.30 12.34 6.57
N PHE A 27 0.44 11.03 6.69
CA PHE A 27 -0.55 10.04 6.26
C PHE A 27 -0.42 8.81 7.15
N ASN A 28 -1.52 8.27 7.64
CA ASN A 28 -1.52 7.03 8.42
C ASN A 28 -2.91 6.40 8.39
N GLU A 29 -3.15 5.55 7.40
CA GLU A 29 -4.47 4.99 7.14
C GLU A 29 -4.41 3.48 7.04
N TYR A 30 -5.43 2.81 7.60
CA TYR A 30 -5.70 1.42 7.28
C TYR A 30 -6.30 1.33 5.87
N VAL A 31 -6.00 0.24 5.19
CA VAL A 31 -6.50 -0.04 3.84
C VAL A 31 -7.31 -1.33 3.89
N ARG A 32 -8.52 -1.31 3.34
CA ARG A 32 -9.28 -2.53 3.05
C ARG A 32 -8.64 -3.17 1.81
N PRO A 33 -7.92 -4.31 1.96
CA PRO A 33 -7.17 -4.89 0.86
C PRO A 33 -8.08 -5.54 -0.18
N SER A 34 -7.58 -5.64 -1.41
CA SER A 34 -8.23 -6.37 -2.51
C SER A 34 -8.00 -7.89 -2.47
N ALA A 35 -7.37 -8.40 -1.42
CA ALA A 35 -7.00 -9.79 -1.24
C ALA A 35 -7.18 -10.24 0.22
N VAL A 36 -7.19 -11.56 0.45
CA VAL A 36 -7.21 -12.15 1.79
C VAL A 36 -5.90 -11.81 2.51
N ILE A 37 -6.00 -11.40 3.78
CA ILE A 37 -4.82 -11.20 4.64
C ILE A 37 -4.35 -12.56 5.14
N GLU A 38 -3.15 -12.96 4.75
CA GLU A 38 -2.55 -14.23 5.19
C GLU A 38 -2.33 -14.26 6.70
N GLN A 39 -2.46 -15.46 7.31
CA GLN A 39 -2.27 -15.62 8.75
C GLN A 39 -0.86 -15.21 9.21
N ALA A 40 0.16 -15.45 8.40
CA ALA A 40 1.53 -15.02 8.67
C ALA A 40 1.64 -13.48 8.72
N ALA A 41 0.99 -12.78 7.80
CA ALA A 41 0.93 -11.32 7.81
C ALA A 41 0.17 -10.79 9.04
N ILE A 42 -0.95 -11.42 9.43
CA ILE A 42 -1.66 -11.09 10.68
C ILE A 42 -0.75 -11.32 11.90
N ALA A 43 0.00 -12.43 11.92
CA ALA A 43 0.90 -12.75 13.02
C ALA A 43 2.01 -11.71 13.21
N VAL A 44 2.52 -11.12 12.13
CA VAL A 44 3.54 -10.07 12.17
C VAL A 44 2.93 -8.70 12.47
N HIS A 45 1.93 -8.28 11.69
CA HIS A 45 1.43 -6.90 11.69
C HIS A 45 0.28 -6.66 12.67
N LYS A 46 -0.38 -7.72 13.16
CA LYS A 46 -1.54 -7.66 14.07
C LYS A 46 -2.75 -6.93 13.50
N ILE A 47 -2.81 -6.78 12.18
CA ILE A 47 -3.94 -6.19 11.45
C ILE A 47 -4.83 -7.34 10.97
N THR A 48 -6.05 -7.42 11.50
CA THR A 48 -7.01 -8.48 11.14
C THR A 48 -7.98 -8.02 10.04
N PRO A 49 -8.61 -8.95 9.30
CA PRO A 49 -9.65 -8.59 8.34
C PRO A 49 -10.79 -7.76 8.94
N GLU A 50 -11.19 -8.04 10.18
CA GLU A 50 -12.26 -7.32 10.87
C GLU A 50 -11.86 -5.88 11.17
N ARG A 51 -10.59 -5.65 11.51
CA ARG A 51 -10.05 -4.30 11.76
C ARG A 51 -10.17 -3.41 10.54
N VAL A 52 -9.95 -3.96 9.34
CA VAL A 52 -9.94 -3.20 8.08
C VAL A 52 -11.24 -3.32 7.28
N ALA A 53 -12.25 -4.05 7.77
CA ALA A 53 -13.50 -4.28 7.06
C ALA A 53 -14.23 -2.97 6.67
N ARG A 54 -14.11 -1.95 7.52
CA ARG A 54 -14.70 -0.61 7.31
C ARG A 54 -13.69 0.46 6.88
N ALA A 55 -12.44 0.08 6.66
CA ALA A 55 -11.42 1.00 6.16
C ALA A 55 -11.70 1.37 4.69
N ALA A 56 -11.10 2.47 4.25
CA ALA A 56 -11.11 2.85 2.85
C ALA A 56 -10.34 1.82 2.01
N THR A 57 -10.79 1.61 0.78
CA THR A 57 -10.02 0.89 -0.24
C THR A 57 -8.80 1.71 -0.67
N PHE A 58 -7.83 1.05 -1.30
CA PHE A 58 -6.67 1.74 -1.85
C PHE A 58 -7.07 2.87 -2.82
N GLY A 59 -8.03 2.61 -3.71
CA GLY A 59 -8.53 3.58 -4.67
C GLY A 59 -9.17 4.83 -4.04
N GLU A 60 -9.91 4.65 -2.95
CA GLU A 60 -10.51 5.78 -2.20
C GLU A 60 -9.44 6.66 -1.52
N LEU A 61 -8.26 6.10 -1.22
CA LEU A 61 -7.14 6.83 -0.62
C LEU A 61 -6.24 7.52 -1.65
N LEU A 62 -6.32 7.16 -2.94
CA LEU A 62 -5.42 7.67 -3.98
C LEU A 62 -5.36 9.19 -4.09
N PRO A 63 -6.45 9.97 -4.00
CA PRO A 63 -6.37 11.43 -4.04
C PRO A 63 -5.45 11.98 -2.93
N ARG A 64 -5.63 11.49 -1.69
CA ARG A 64 -4.81 11.91 -0.54
C ARG A 64 -3.36 11.40 -0.64
N LEU A 65 -3.16 10.18 -1.14
CA LEU A 65 -1.83 9.64 -1.39
C LEU A 65 -1.10 10.46 -2.46
N THR A 66 -1.79 10.88 -3.52
CA THR A 66 -1.25 11.77 -4.56
C THR A 66 -0.73 13.06 -3.93
N ASP A 67 -1.53 13.71 -3.08
CA ASP A 67 -1.17 14.97 -2.43
C ASP A 67 0.05 14.85 -1.52
N VAL A 68 0.22 13.69 -0.88
CA VAL A 68 1.32 13.42 0.07
C VAL A 68 2.59 12.92 -0.63
N LEU A 69 2.46 12.15 -1.72
CA LEU A 69 3.59 11.46 -2.33
C LEU A 69 4.19 12.19 -3.53
N HIS A 70 3.37 12.71 -4.44
CA HIS A 70 3.89 13.28 -5.69
C HIS A 70 4.65 14.59 -5.46
N GLY A 71 5.63 14.85 -6.33
CA GLY A 71 6.49 16.03 -6.26
C GLY A 71 7.47 16.03 -5.09
N ARG A 72 7.67 14.88 -4.43
CA ARG A 72 8.57 14.73 -3.28
C ARG A 72 9.52 13.55 -3.48
N THR A 73 10.68 13.62 -2.83
CA THR A 73 11.59 12.47 -2.73
C THR A 73 11.10 11.55 -1.63
N LEU A 74 10.72 10.33 -2.00
CA LEU A 74 10.28 9.30 -1.06
C LEU A 74 11.47 8.44 -0.62
N VAL A 75 11.48 8.09 0.66
CA VAL A 75 12.47 7.18 1.24
C VAL A 75 11.72 6.08 1.98
N SER A 76 11.96 4.83 1.58
CA SER A 76 11.45 3.65 2.31
C SER A 76 12.50 2.55 2.32
N TYR A 77 12.38 1.65 3.29
CA TYR A 77 13.21 0.47 3.36
C TYR A 77 12.64 -0.60 2.42
N LYS A 78 13.45 -1.10 1.47
CA LYS A 78 13.02 -2.01 0.41
C LYS A 78 11.96 -1.39 -0.53
N ALA A 79 12.23 -0.19 -1.03
CA ALA A 79 11.32 0.59 -1.88
C ALA A 79 10.74 -0.17 -3.08
N ASP A 80 11.48 -1.11 -3.68
CA ASP A 80 10.98 -1.95 -4.78
C ASP A 80 9.77 -2.80 -4.34
N PHE A 81 9.74 -3.24 -3.09
CA PHE A 81 8.59 -3.96 -2.55
C PHE A 81 7.37 -3.06 -2.43
N ASP A 82 7.51 -1.89 -1.80
CA ASP A 82 6.42 -0.92 -1.68
C ASP A 82 5.89 -0.53 -3.07
N ARG A 83 6.81 -0.26 -4.01
CA ARG A 83 6.46 0.04 -5.40
C ARG A 83 5.64 -1.09 -6.03
N SER A 84 6.04 -2.35 -5.84
CA SER A 84 5.32 -3.51 -6.37
C SER A 84 3.89 -3.66 -5.81
N VAL A 85 3.65 -3.17 -4.58
CA VAL A 85 2.30 -3.13 -3.98
C VAL A 85 1.43 -2.10 -4.70
N PHE A 86 1.96 -0.90 -4.94
CA PHE A 86 1.24 0.16 -5.68
C PHE A 86 0.97 -0.24 -7.14
N GLU A 87 1.97 -0.84 -7.81
CA GLU A 87 1.83 -1.38 -9.18
C GLU A 87 0.71 -2.43 -9.28
N ARG A 88 0.44 -3.17 -8.21
CA ARG A 88 -0.63 -4.16 -8.16
C ARG A 88 -1.99 -3.51 -7.92
N ASP A 89 -2.12 -2.54 -7.02
CA ASP A 89 -3.42 -1.94 -6.71
C ASP A 89 -3.87 -0.88 -7.74
N LEU A 90 -2.96 -0.10 -8.33
CA LEU A 90 -3.30 0.99 -9.25
C LEU A 90 -4.16 0.57 -10.46
N PRO A 91 -3.84 -0.52 -11.20
CA PRO A 91 -4.67 -0.95 -12.33
C PRO A 91 -6.09 -1.35 -11.91
N ARG A 92 -6.27 -1.85 -10.67
CA ARG A 92 -7.59 -2.24 -10.15
C ARG A 92 -8.50 -1.04 -9.93
N HIS A 93 -7.92 0.14 -9.68
CA HIS A 93 -8.68 1.38 -9.52
C HIS A 93 -8.87 2.12 -10.84
N HIS A 94 -7.81 2.29 -11.62
CA HIS A 94 -7.87 3.09 -12.85
C HIS A 94 -8.54 2.36 -14.02
N GLY A 95 -8.61 1.02 -13.98
CA GLY A 95 -9.12 0.21 -15.10
C GLY A 95 -8.23 0.23 -16.36
N ASP A 96 -7.13 0.98 -16.33
CA ASP A 96 -6.19 1.19 -17.43
C ASP A 96 -4.73 1.15 -16.91
N PRO A 97 -3.89 0.22 -17.40
CA PRO A 97 -2.47 0.16 -17.08
C PRO A 97 -1.69 1.46 -17.41
N ALA A 98 -2.09 2.22 -18.43
CA ALA A 98 -1.39 3.46 -18.79
C ALA A 98 -1.59 4.55 -17.72
N ALA A 99 -2.82 4.71 -17.21
CA ALA A 99 -3.11 5.62 -16.11
C ALA A 99 -2.36 5.23 -14.83
N ALA A 100 -2.28 3.92 -14.53
CA ALA A 100 -1.48 3.41 -13.41
C ALA A 100 0.01 3.75 -13.56
N GLY A 101 0.59 3.56 -14.75
CA GLY A 101 1.97 3.91 -15.04
C GLY A 101 2.26 5.41 -14.92
N GLN A 102 1.32 6.26 -15.35
CA GLN A 102 1.42 7.71 -15.21
C GLN A 102 1.36 8.18 -13.75
N TRP A 103 0.68 7.45 -12.87
CA TRP A 103 0.66 7.77 -11.45
C TRP A 103 2.02 7.43 -10.82
N LEU A 104 2.57 6.24 -11.10
CA LEU A 104 3.87 5.77 -10.57
C LEU A 104 5.09 6.55 -11.05
N GLY A 105 4.95 7.29 -12.15
CA GLY A 105 6.03 8.07 -12.76
C GLY A 105 6.10 9.53 -12.29
N ARG A 106 5.22 9.97 -11.38
CA ARG A 106 5.16 11.33 -10.83
C ARG A 106 5.74 11.42 -9.43
#